data_AF-A0A015LZX2-F1
#
_entry.id   AF-A0A015LZX2-F1
#
_cell.length_a   1.000
_cell.length_b   1.000
_cell.length_c   1.000
_cell.angle_alpha   90.00
_cell.angle_beta   90.00
_cell.angle_gamma   90.00
#
_symmetry.space_group_name_H-M   'P 1'
#
loop_
_entity.id
_entity.type
_entity.pdbx_description
1 polymer ?
#
loop_
_entity_poly.entity_id
_entity_poly.type
_entity_poly.pdbx_seq_one_letter_code
_entity_poly.pdbx_strand_id
1 'polypeptide(L)'
;MRELEEVQDLIDQLYLENPFTADEFIQYDNFGLTAEMISNEEILKAILPNNPNNQEEVEDFDPLPPITHNEAIEHYDKVILYLEQQEDNFDMKKDELNFVKKLKKEALKQRFISARQTNLNNFINIT
;
A
#
# COMPACT_ATOMS: atom_id res chain seq x y z
N MET A 1 10.02 34.90 22.08
CA MET A 1 9.25 34.59 23.31
C MET A 1 7.83 34.20 22.93
N ARG A 2 7.03 35.06 22.28
CA ARG A 2 5.64 34.71 21.90
C ARG A 2 5.51 33.50 20.98
N GLU A 3 6.34 33.40 19.94
CA GLU A 3 6.27 32.29 18.97
C GLU A 3 6.66 30.93 19.58
N LEU A 4 7.62 30.90 20.52
CA LEU A 4 8.04 29.66 21.20
C LEU A 4 6.94 29.14 22.13
N GLU A 5 6.26 30.07 22.81
CA GLU A 5 5.13 29.78 23.69
C GLU A 5 3.94 29.25 22.88
N GLU A 6 3.63 29.87 21.74
CA GLU A 6 2.58 29.38 20.81
C GLU A 6 2.89 27.96 20.28
N VAL A 7 4.15 27.65 19.98
CA VAL A 7 4.56 26.29 19.56
C VAL A 7 4.40 25.30 20.71
N GLN A 8 4.78 25.66 21.93
CA GLN A 8 4.61 24.79 23.09
C GLN A 8 3.11 24.52 23.37
N ASP A 9 2.26 25.55 23.27
CA ASP A 9 0.81 25.40 23.44
C ASP A 9 0.18 24.44 22.41
N LEU A 10 0.68 24.43 21.18
CA LEU A 10 0.24 23.49 20.14
C LEU A 10 0.73 22.07 20.40
N ILE A 11 1.97 21.91 20.87
CA ILE A 11 2.53 20.60 21.23
C ILE A 11 1.74 19.98 22.39
N ASP A 12 1.42 20.77 23.42
CA ASP A 12 0.71 20.31 24.61
C ASP A 12 -0.72 19.80 24.28
N GLN A 13 -1.31 20.27 23.17
CA GLN A 13 -2.61 19.80 22.67
C GLN A 13 -2.55 18.42 22.00
N LEU A 14 -1.37 17.88 21.68
CA LEU A 14 -1.24 16.61 20.94
C LEU A 14 -1.33 15.36 21.82
N TYR A 15 -1.41 15.49 23.15
CA TYR A 15 -1.54 14.39 24.13
C TYR A 15 -0.58 13.21 23.86
N LEU A 16 0.68 13.50 23.57
CA LEU A 16 1.71 12.47 23.38
C LEU A 16 2.23 11.99 24.74
N GLU A 17 2.64 10.71 24.83
CA GLU A 17 3.21 10.14 26.06
C GLU A 17 4.57 10.77 26.42
N ASN A 18 5.30 11.24 25.40
CA ASN A 18 6.57 11.93 25.54
C ASN A 18 6.69 13.01 24.44
N PRO A 19 6.00 14.16 24.59
CA PRO A 19 6.07 15.24 23.61
C PRO A 19 7.45 15.90 23.63
N PHE A 20 7.89 16.37 22.46
CA PHE A 20 9.06 17.23 22.37
C PHE A 20 8.80 18.58 23.04
N THR A 21 9.84 19.26 23.51
CA THR A 21 9.75 20.69 23.86
C THR A 21 9.76 21.54 22.59
N ALA A 22 9.22 22.76 22.66
CA ALA A 22 9.24 23.69 21.53
C ALA A 22 10.68 23.98 21.03
N ASP A 23 11.65 24.04 21.93
CA ASP A 23 13.07 24.21 21.58
C ASP A 23 13.66 22.97 20.86
N GLU A 24 13.28 21.76 21.26
CA GLU A 24 13.68 20.53 20.56
C GLU A 24 13.05 20.46 19.17
N PHE A 25 11.77 20.79 19.05
CA PHE A 25 11.06 20.84 17.78
C PHE A 25 11.74 21.77 16.79
N ILE A 26 12.06 23.01 17.21
CA ILE A 26 12.73 24.00 16.37
C ILE A 26 14.15 23.55 15.99
N GLN A 27 14.86 22.86 16.88
CA GLN A 27 16.18 22.31 16.56
C GLN A 27 16.11 21.23 15.48
N TYR A 28 15.15 20.31 15.55
CA TYR A 28 14.97 19.27 14.53
C TYR A 28 14.48 19.85 13.19
N ASP A 29 13.58 20.83 13.21
CA ASP A 29 13.09 21.49 11.99
C ASP A 29 14.20 22.25 11.26
N ASN A 30 15.03 22.98 12.00
CA ASN A 30 16.21 23.65 11.45
C ASN A 30 17.30 22.66 10.99
N PHE A 31 17.44 21.52 11.66
CA PHE A 31 18.31 20.44 11.19
C PHE A 31 17.78 19.89 9.85
N GLY A 32 16.48 19.69 9.70
CA GLY A 32 15.86 19.24 8.44
C GLY A 32 16.03 20.22 7.27
N LEU A 33 16.19 21.52 7.53
CA LEU A 33 16.44 22.54 6.50
C LEU A 33 17.90 22.57 6.00
N THR A 34 18.84 22.04 6.78
CA THR A 34 20.29 22.09 6.49
C THR A 34 20.94 20.72 6.31
N ALA A 35 20.27 19.66 6.76
CA ALA A 35 20.68 18.29 6.58
C ALA A 35 20.36 17.84 5.14
N GLU A 36 21.38 17.31 4.48
CA GLU A 36 21.20 16.52 3.27
C GLU A 36 20.20 15.39 3.59
N MET A 37 19.21 15.20 2.72
CA MET A 37 18.15 14.22 2.95
C MET A 37 18.80 12.86 3.22
N ILE A 38 18.61 12.31 4.43
CA ILE A 38 19.25 11.05 4.82
C ILE A 38 18.91 10.01 3.76
N SER A 39 19.94 9.41 3.17
CA SER A 39 19.74 8.43 2.10
C SER A 39 19.07 7.17 2.66
N ASN A 40 18.30 6.47 1.83
CA ASN A 40 17.70 5.19 2.23
C ASN A 40 18.76 4.22 2.78
N GLU A 41 19.98 4.24 2.22
CA GLU A 41 21.11 3.43 2.67
C GLU A 41 21.59 3.76 4.09
N GLU A 42 21.57 5.04 4.48
CA GLU A 42 21.92 5.48 5.84
C GLU A 42 20.80 5.16 6.84
N ILE A 43 19.53 5.30 6.43
CA ILE A 43 18.37 4.88 7.23
C ILE A 43 18.47 3.38 7.53
N LEU A 44 18.74 2.57 6.50
CA LEU A 44 18.88 1.12 6.65
C LEU A 44 20.04 0.74 7.58
N LYS A 45 21.19 1.42 7.48
CA LYS A 45 22.34 1.20 8.39
C LYS A 45 22.06 1.57 9.85
N ALA A 46 21.21 2.56 10.11
CA ALA A 46 20.85 2.95 11.47
C ALA A 46 19.86 1.98 12.13
N ILE A 47 19.00 1.34 11.33
CA ILE A 47 17.96 0.42 11.81
C ILE A 47 18.49 -1.02 11.89
N LEU A 48 19.35 -1.42 10.94
CA LEU A 48 19.90 -2.77 10.91
C LEU A 48 21.15 -2.84 11.78
N PRO A 49 21.21 -3.74 12.78
CA PRO A 49 22.46 -3.99 13.49
C PRO A 49 23.52 -4.42 12.46
N ASN A 50 24.72 -3.83 12.53
CA ASN A 50 25.87 -4.10 11.67
C ASN A 50 26.31 -5.57 11.77
N ASN A 51 25.55 -6.47 11.14
CA ASN A 51 25.92 -7.84 10.91
C ASN A 51 26.23 -7.97 9.42
N PRO A 52 27.45 -8.37 9.02
CA PRO A 52 27.80 -8.57 7.61
C PRO A 52 26.96 -9.64 6.90
N ASN A 53 26.09 -10.37 7.62
CA ASN A 53 25.10 -11.28 7.04
C ASN A 53 23.74 -10.64 6.73
N ASN A 54 23.51 -9.37 7.05
CA ASN A 54 22.28 -8.66 6.69
C ASN A 54 22.44 -8.06 5.28
N GLN A 55 22.77 -8.89 4.29
CA GLN A 55 22.27 -8.62 2.96
C GLN A 55 20.75 -8.67 3.12
N GLU A 56 20.06 -7.56 2.87
CA GLU A 56 18.62 -7.63 2.68
C GLU A 56 18.38 -8.74 1.66
N GLU A 57 17.85 -9.87 2.13
CA GLU A 57 16.98 -10.67 1.31
C GLU A 57 15.90 -9.67 0.91
N VAL A 58 16.05 -9.09 -0.29
CA VAL A 58 14.90 -8.63 -1.07
C VAL A 58 13.94 -9.79 -0.90
N GLU A 59 12.89 -9.58 -0.12
CA GLU A 59 11.90 -10.60 0.16
C GLU A 59 11.40 -11.01 -1.22
N ASP A 60 11.99 -12.10 -1.74
CA ASP A 60 11.68 -12.66 -3.03
C ASP A 60 10.31 -13.23 -2.75
N PHE A 61 9.28 -12.40 -2.93
CA PHE A 61 7.91 -12.83 -2.80
C PHE A 61 7.79 -13.93 -3.82
N ASP A 62 7.90 -15.17 -3.34
CA ASP A 62 7.63 -16.35 -4.13
C ASP A 62 6.35 -16.03 -4.90
N PRO A 63 6.39 -16.05 -6.25
CA PRO A 63 5.28 -15.56 -7.04
C PRO A 63 4.03 -16.28 -6.56
N LEU A 64 3.04 -15.50 -6.14
CA LEU A 64 1.80 -16.05 -5.61
C LEU A 64 1.28 -17.12 -6.57
N PRO A 65 0.75 -18.23 -6.04
CA PRO A 65 0.28 -19.30 -6.89
C PRO A 65 -0.73 -18.75 -7.89
N PRO A 66 -0.63 -19.15 -9.17
CA PRO A 66 -1.53 -18.65 -10.20
C PRO A 66 -2.96 -19.07 -9.84
N ILE A 67 -3.88 -18.12 -9.94
CA ILE A 67 -5.31 -18.34 -9.72
C ILE A 67 -6.05 -18.50 -11.05
N THR A 68 -7.15 -19.24 -11.03
CA THR A 68 -8.04 -19.40 -12.17
C THR A 68 -8.89 -18.14 -12.40
N HIS A 69 -9.45 -18.03 -13.61
CA HIS A 69 -10.39 -16.95 -13.94
C HIS A 69 -11.63 -16.93 -13.02
N ASN A 70 -12.11 -18.09 -12.57
CA ASN A 70 -13.27 -18.17 -11.67
C ASN A 70 -12.91 -17.68 -10.27
N GLU A 71 -11.78 -18.13 -9.73
CA GLU A 71 -11.29 -17.67 -8.42
C GLU A 71 -11.07 -16.15 -8.43
N ALA A 72 -10.45 -15.60 -9.47
CA ALA A 72 -10.28 -14.15 -9.60
C ALA A 72 -11.61 -13.39 -9.54
N ILE A 73 -12.66 -13.89 -10.21
CA ILE A 73 -14.00 -13.29 -10.19
C ILE A 73 -14.60 -13.34 -8.77
N GLU A 74 -14.49 -14.49 -8.09
CA GLU A 74 -14.97 -14.66 -6.71
C GLU A 74 -14.22 -13.74 -5.72
N HIS A 75 -12.92 -13.54 -5.91
CA HIS A 75 -12.15 -12.60 -5.10
C HIS A 75 -12.59 -11.15 -5.33
N TYR A 76 -12.84 -10.75 -6.57
CA TYR A 76 -13.40 -9.41 -6.84
C TYR A 76 -14.78 -9.22 -6.21
N ASP A 77 -15.63 -10.25 -6.20
CA ASP A 77 -16.93 -10.19 -5.52
C ASP A 77 -16.80 -9.92 -4.02
N LYS A 78 -15.84 -10.56 -3.35
CA LYS A 78 -15.56 -10.33 -1.93
C LYS A 78 -15.07 -8.91 -1.66
N VAL A 79 -14.17 -8.39 -2.50
CA VAL A 79 -13.64 -7.02 -2.38
C VAL A 79 -14.74 -5.99 -2.61
N ILE A 80 -15.59 -6.18 -3.63
CA ILE A 80 -16.73 -5.29 -3.90
C ILE A 80 -17.67 -5.26 -2.69
N LEU A 81 -18.04 -6.44 -2.16
CA LEU A 81 -18.91 -6.54 -0.98
C LEU A 81 -18.32 -5.81 0.23
N TYR A 82 -17.02 -5.99 0.48
CA TYR A 82 -16.32 -5.29 1.57
C TYR A 82 -16.37 -3.78 1.39
N LEU A 83 -16.05 -3.28 0.19
CA LEU A 83 -16.05 -1.84 -0.09
C LEU A 83 -17.45 -1.23 0.00
N GLU A 84 -18.49 -1.94 -0.45
CA GLU A 84 -19.88 -1.49 -0.33
C GLU A 84 -20.37 -1.45 1.13
N GLN A 85 -19.82 -2.28 2.02
CA GLN A 85 -20.15 -2.26 3.45
C GLN A 85 -19.47 -1.11 4.23
N GLN A 86 -18.43 -0.50 3.69
CA GLN A 86 -17.65 0.56 4.36
C GLN A 86 -18.14 1.98 4.04
N GLU A 87 -19.20 2.12 3.23
CA GLU A 87 -19.66 3.41 2.66
C GLU A 87 -20.06 4.45 3.74
N ASP A 88 -20.38 4.04 4.97
CA ASP A 88 -20.71 4.94 6.08
C ASP A 88 -19.50 5.50 6.86
N ASN A 89 -18.30 4.88 6.76
CA ASN A 89 -17.16 5.17 7.67
C ASN A 89 -15.93 5.77 7.01
N PHE A 90 -15.84 5.76 5.68
CA PHE A 90 -14.73 6.34 4.95
C PHE A 90 -15.29 7.13 3.77
N ASP A 91 -14.91 8.41 3.66
CA ASP A 91 -15.07 9.24 2.45
C ASP A 91 -14.24 8.67 1.25
N MET A 92 -13.65 7.50 1.47
CA MET A 92 -12.82 6.75 0.56
C MET A 92 -13.68 5.89 -0.37
N LYS A 93 -13.76 6.41 -1.60
CA LYS A 93 -13.39 5.70 -2.84
C LYS A 93 -14.50 4.92 -3.57
N LYS A 94 -15.54 5.68 -3.94
CA LYS A 94 -16.37 5.41 -5.14
C LYS A 94 -15.52 5.07 -6.38
N ASP A 95 -14.35 5.71 -6.52
CA ASP A 95 -13.41 5.45 -7.61
C ASP A 95 -12.70 4.10 -7.51
N GLU A 96 -12.32 3.64 -6.31
CA GLU A 96 -11.77 2.29 -6.15
C GLU A 96 -12.84 1.24 -6.42
N LEU A 97 -14.04 1.43 -5.86
CA LEU A 97 -15.15 0.52 -6.11
C LEU A 97 -15.44 0.41 -7.61
N ASN A 98 -15.44 1.53 -8.32
CA ASN A 98 -15.56 1.57 -9.77
C ASN A 98 -14.40 0.85 -10.47
N PHE A 99 -13.17 1.00 -9.98
CA PHE A 99 -12.00 0.34 -10.53
C PHE A 99 -12.07 -1.18 -10.36
N VAL A 100 -12.39 -1.67 -9.15
CA VAL A 100 -12.56 -3.11 -8.88
C VAL A 100 -13.69 -3.70 -9.72
N LYS A 101 -14.81 -2.99 -9.88
CA LYS A 101 -15.91 -3.39 -10.78
C LYS A 101 -15.45 -3.51 -12.24
N LYS A 102 -14.58 -2.61 -12.72
CA LYS A 102 -13.97 -2.70 -14.06
C LYS A 102 -13.06 -3.91 -14.20
N LEU A 103 -12.22 -4.19 -13.20
CA LEU A 103 -11.35 -5.37 -13.18
C LEU A 103 -12.13 -6.68 -13.23
N LYS A 104 -13.20 -6.80 -12.44
CA LYS A 104 -14.12 -7.95 -12.49
C LYS A 104 -14.70 -8.15 -13.89
N LYS A 105 -15.14 -7.06 -14.54
CA LYS A 105 -15.67 -7.11 -15.92
C LYS A 105 -14.62 -7.61 -16.90
N GLU A 106 -13.37 -7.23 -16.73
CA GLU A 106 -12.27 -7.70 -17.58
C GLU A 106 -11.98 -9.19 -17.35
N ALA A 107 -11.92 -9.65 -16.10
CA ALA A 107 -11.76 -11.06 -15.77
C ALA A 107 -12.87 -11.94 -16.39
N LEU A 108 -14.11 -11.45 -16.38
CA LEU A 108 -15.25 -12.11 -17.04
C LEU A 108 -15.06 -12.24 -18.56
N LYS A 109 -14.57 -11.19 -19.23
CA LYS A 109 -14.26 -11.26 -20.67
C LYS A 109 -13.15 -12.25 -20.96
N GLN A 110 -12.07 -12.22 -20.17
CA GLN A 110 -10.94 -13.14 -20.32
C GLN A 110 -11.39 -14.60 -20.15
N ARG A 111 -12.24 -14.88 -19.16
CA ARG A 111 -12.86 -16.22 -18.99
C ARG A 111 -13.61 -16.65 -20.26
N PHE A 112 -14.41 -15.77 -20.83
CA PHE A 112 -15.18 -16.06 -22.04
C PHE A 112 -14.29 -16.30 -23.27
N ILE A 113 -13.28 -15.47 -23.47
CA ILE A 113 -12.30 -15.60 -24.55
C ILE A 113 -11.53 -16.91 -24.41
N SER A 114 -11.04 -17.22 -23.20
CA SER A 114 -10.34 -18.46 -22.90
C SER A 114 -11.21 -19.69 -23.18
N ALA A 115 -12.48 -19.69 -22.76
CA ALA A 115 -13.41 -20.77 -23.07
C ALA A 115 -13.61 -20.97 -24.58
N ARG A 116 -13.74 -19.89 -25.36
CA ARG A 116 -13.82 -19.96 -26.83
C ARG A 116 -12.54 -20.52 -27.44
N GLN A 117 -11.38 -20.10 -26.96
CA GLN A 117 -10.09 -20.58 -27.46
C GLN A 117 -9.92 -22.07 -27.17
N THR A 118 -10.27 -22.53 -25.97
CA THR A 118 -10.25 -23.95 -25.61
C THR A 118 -11.15 -24.76 -26.53
N ASN A 119 -12.37 -24.30 -26.81
CA ASN A 119 -13.28 -24.97 -27.74
C ASN A 119 -12.71 -25.06 -29.16
N LEU A 120 -12.09 -23.99 -29.66
CA LEU A 120 -11.46 -23.98 -30.98
C LEU A 120 -10.25 -24.92 -31.05
N ASN A 121 -9.38 -24.88 -30.04
CA ASN A 121 -8.22 -25.77 -29.94
C ASN A 121 -8.66 -27.25 -29.95
N ASN A 122 -9.73 -27.57 -29.23
CA ASN A 122 -10.30 -28.91 -29.22
C ASN A 122 -10.80 -29.33 -30.61
N PHE A 123 -11.44 -28.43 -31.36
CA PHE A 123 -11.90 -28.72 -32.71
C PHE A 123 -10.74 -29.01 -33.67
N ILE A 124 -9.67 -28.22 -33.62
CA ILE A 124 -8.50 -28.37 -34.48
C ILE A 124 -7.74 -29.66 -34.14
N ASN A 125 -7.54 -29.96 -32.85
CA ASN A 125 -6.77 -31.13 -32.40
C ASN A 125 -7.48 -32.48 -32.61
N ILE A 126 -8.74 -32.47 -33.06
CA ILE A 126 -9.50 -33.69 -33.41
C ILE A 126 -9.40 -34.00 -34.92
N THR A 127 -8.91 -33.08 -35.76
CA THR A 127 -8.74 -33.27 -37.21
C THR A 127 -7.29 -33.63 -37.54
#